data_AF-A0A3N5TGD4-F1
#
_entry.id   AF-A0A3N5TGD4-F1
#
_cell.length_a   1.000
_cell.length_b   1.000
_cell.length_c   1.000
_cell.angle_alpha   90.00
_cell.angle_beta   90.00
_cell.angle_gamma   90.00
#
_symmetry.space_group_name_H-M   'P 1'
#
loop_
_entity.id
_entity.type
_entity.pdbx_description
1 polymer ?
#
loop_
_entity_poly.entity_id
_entity_poly.type
_entity_poly.pdbx_seq_one_letter_code
_entity_poly.pdbx_strand_id
1 'polypeptide(L)'
;IFMRRNDSPDQSSTGRIISSILAGIAGLKRVDPSPVPEINVSQKALVVGGGIAGMSAALAVAAHGFEVYLVEMKEKTGGNLAWLQRTLDGLAVQPFSDDMRKKVETNPLIRVHTSSRVVWSNGRVGQFMTEIENDKGEKKLIEHGVTIIATGGNEDKTVSYEYGKSNRILTQMELETKLAEKMIDPSGLNTVVMIQCVDSRDEKKNYCSRICCVSALKHALYLKEQNPDISIYILYRDMMTYGFTEAFYTRARAAGVIFIQYDKAEKPEIKVKDNAIGVTVFEPVIGRYVIIEPDLLVLATGIVPNLPVEIADSLGASVDENGFFREAESKWRPVDSLKEGIFSCGISLAPYSIAESIATAEASAQRALRIISQNRLRSGKVVAKVRRSLCSLCGQCIDACPYGARMIEDDEVKVDVIMCQGCGACASACPNSAAIVDGYNMARMLDVIDTVFI
;
A
#
# COMPACT_ATOMS: atom_id res chain seq x y z
N ILE A 1 4.75 -13.77 32.17
CA ILE A 1 4.21 -12.96 33.30
C ILE A 1 2.72 -12.77 33.04
N PHE A 2 1.93 -13.78 33.41
CA PHE A 2 0.47 -13.72 33.41
C PHE A 2 0.07 -13.16 34.79
N MET A 3 -0.22 -11.86 34.87
CA MET A 3 -0.86 -11.30 36.06
C MET A 3 -2.33 -11.73 36.05
N ARG A 4 -2.65 -12.76 36.84
CA ARG A 4 -4.00 -13.00 37.34
C ARG A 4 -4.42 -11.75 38.12
N ARG A 5 -5.34 -10.95 37.57
CA ARG A 5 -6.15 -10.03 38.39
C ARG A 5 -7.11 -10.88 39.21
N ASN A 6 -6.74 -11.13 40.46
CA ASN A 6 -7.70 -11.42 41.52
C ASN A 6 -8.37 -10.08 41.89
N ASP A 7 -9.37 -9.66 41.10
CA ASP A 7 -10.33 -8.68 41.58
C ASP A 7 -11.57 -9.48 42.01
N SER A 8 -11.76 -9.62 43.32
CA SER A 8 -13.08 -9.92 43.87
C SER A 8 -14.08 -8.89 43.33
N PRO A 9 -15.33 -9.27 42.97
CA PRO A 9 -16.31 -8.31 42.48
C PRO A 9 -16.68 -7.36 43.61
N ASP A 10 -15.96 -6.25 43.71
CA ASP A 10 -16.27 -5.15 44.60
C ASP A 10 -17.67 -4.64 44.24
N GLN A 11 -18.49 -4.32 45.24
CA GLN A 11 -19.84 -3.75 45.03
C GLN A 11 -19.79 -2.50 44.14
N SER A 12 -18.63 -1.80 44.11
CA SER A 12 -18.36 -0.68 43.19
C SER A 12 -18.34 -1.06 41.70
N SER A 13 -17.99 -2.30 41.36
CA SER A 13 -17.98 -2.79 39.97
C SER A 13 -19.40 -3.04 39.46
N THR A 14 -20.28 -3.58 40.30
CA THR A 14 -21.68 -3.85 39.94
C THR A 14 -22.46 -2.55 39.77
N GLY A 15 -22.25 -1.56 40.66
CA GLY A 15 -22.84 -0.22 40.52
C GLY A 15 -22.45 0.45 39.20
N ARG A 16 -21.16 0.42 38.84
CA ARG A 16 -20.69 0.97 37.55
C ARG A 16 -21.28 0.25 36.33
N ILE A 17 -21.45 -1.06 36.41
CA ILE A 17 -22.11 -1.83 35.33
C ILE A 17 -23.58 -1.41 35.22
N ILE A 18 -24.30 -1.30 36.34
CA ILE A 18 -25.70 -0.85 36.35
C ILE A 18 -25.82 0.56 35.77
N SER A 19 -25.00 1.53 36.21
CA SER A 19 -25.03 2.89 35.66
C SER A 19 -24.69 2.91 34.16
N SER A 20 -23.76 2.07 33.71
CA SER A 20 -23.44 1.95 32.27
C SER A 20 -24.61 1.38 31.47
N ILE A 21 -25.32 0.38 32.01
CA ILE A 21 -26.53 -0.18 31.40
C ILE A 21 -27.65 0.86 31.38
N LEU A 22 -27.88 1.58 32.48
CA LEU A 22 -28.89 2.64 32.58
C LEU A 22 -28.60 3.78 31.61
N ALA A 23 -27.34 4.22 31.50
CA ALA A 23 -26.90 5.19 30.49
C ALA A 23 -27.14 4.67 29.07
N GLY A 24 -26.87 3.38 28.81
CA GLY A 24 -27.19 2.73 27.54
C GLY A 24 -28.69 2.74 27.24
N ILE A 25 -29.54 2.38 28.21
CA ILE A 25 -31.00 2.37 28.09
C ILE A 25 -31.53 3.80 27.85
N ALA A 26 -31.07 4.77 28.63
CA ALA A 26 -31.42 6.19 28.46
C ALA A 26 -31.02 6.69 27.06
N GLY A 27 -29.84 6.26 26.61
CA GLY A 27 -29.37 6.46 25.25
C GLY A 27 -30.26 5.84 24.17
N LEU A 28 -31.20 4.94 24.47
CA LEU A 28 -32.11 4.34 23.48
C LEU A 28 -33.53 4.95 23.49
N LYS A 29 -33.99 5.53 24.62
CA LYS A 29 -35.39 5.98 24.82
C LYS A 29 -35.93 6.96 23.77
N ARG A 30 -35.06 7.72 23.11
CA ARG A 30 -35.44 8.78 22.15
C ARG A 30 -34.71 8.67 20.82
N VAL A 31 -34.34 7.44 20.41
CA VAL A 31 -33.77 7.20 19.09
C VAL A 31 -34.85 7.35 18.03
N ASP A 32 -34.60 8.16 17.01
CA ASP A 32 -35.50 8.30 15.87
C ASP A 32 -35.54 6.99 15.05
N PRO A 33 -36.71 6.33 14.93
CA PRO A 33 -36.85 5.10 14.15
C PRO A 33 -36.92 5.35 12.64
N SER A 34 -37.02 6.60 12.19
CA SER A 34 -37.19 6.96 10.79
C SER A 34 -36.13 6.32 9.88
N PRO A 35 -36.52 5.94 8.65
CA PRO A 35 -35.58 5.41 7.68
C PRO A 35 -34.52 6.45 7.34
N VAL A 36 -33.29 5.99 7.16
CA VAL A 36 -32.17 6.83 6.75
C VAL A 36 -32.17 7.00 5.22
N PRO A 37 -31.63 8.12 4.70
CA PRO A 37 -31.41 8.29 3.28
C PRO A 37 -30.67 7.11 2.63
N GLU A 38 -31.10 6.76 1.42
CA GLU A 38 -30.50 5.72 0.58
C GLU A 38 -30.04 6.31 -0.75
N ILE A 39 -28.93 5.79 -1.29
CA ILE A 39 -28.48 6.06 -2.66
C ILE A 39 -28.35 4.75 -3.44
N ASN A 40 -28.47 4.83 -4.77
CA ASN A 40 -28.15 3.71 -5.64
C ASN A 40 -26.63 3.57 -5.81
N VAL A 41 -26.15 2.34 -5.92
CA VAL A 41 -24.73 2.01 -6.11
C VAL A 41 -24.47 1.65 -7.57
N SER A 42 -23.43 2.23 -8.14
CA SER A 42 -22.84 1.75 -9.39
C SER A 42 -22.11 0.43 -9.12
N GLN A 43 -22.61 -0.67 -9.68
CA GLN A 43 -22.11 -2.03 -9.44
C GLN A 43 -20.88 -2.33 -10.30
N LYS A 44 -19.94 -1.39 -10.35
CA LYS A 44 -18.71 -1.47 -11.15
C LYS A 44 -17.53 -1.04 -10.31
N ALA A 45 -16.37 -1.64 -10.54
CA ALA A 45 -15.12 -1.24 -9.90
C ALA A 45 -14.18 -0.56 -10.90
N LEU A 46 -13.43 0.43 -10.42
CA LEU A 46 -12.25 0.95 -11.09
C LEU A 46 -11.00 0.37 -10.44
N VAL A 47 -10.09 -0.19 -11.22
CA VAL A 47 -8.77 -0.62 -10.78
C VAL A 47 -7.71 0.21 -11.50
N VAL A 48 -6.84 0.88 -10.76
CA VAL A 48 -5.82 1.78 -11.30
C VAL A 48 -4.45 1.14 -11.16
N GLY A 49 -3.89 0.66 -12.27
CA GLY A 49 -2.62 -0.05 -12.37
C GLY A 49 -2.84 -1.52 -12.75
N GLY A 50 -2.23 -1.96 -13.85
CA GLY A 50 -2.31 -3.29 -14.42
C GLY A 50 -1.16 -4.22 -14.02
N GLY A 51 -0.49 -3.99 -12.89
CA GLY A 51 0.47 -4.93 -12.30
C GLY A 51 -0.21 -6.19 -11.74
N ILE A 52 0.58 -7.11 -11.15
CA ILE A 52 0.02 -8.34 -10.57
C ILE A 52 -1.08 -8.09 -9.54
N ALA A 53 -0.95 -7.06 -8.70
CA ALA A 53 -1.96 -6.69 -7.72
C ALA A 53 -3.25 -6.24 -8.41
N GLY A 54 -3.18 -5.33 -9.38
CA GLY A 54 -4.37 -4.84 -10.07
C GLY A 54 -5.05 -5.90 -10.94
N MET A 55 -4.28 -6.73 -11.64
CA MET A 55 -4.84 -7.87 -12.39
C MET A 55 -5.55 -8.86 -11.45
N SER A 56 -4.97 -9.16 -10.29
CA SER A 56 -5.57 -10.05 -9.29
C SER A 56 -6.85 -9.46 -8.69
N ALA A 57 -6.84 -8.16 -8.35
CA ALA A 57 -8.02 -7.47 -7.85
C ALA A 57 -9.15 -7.44 -8.90
N ALA A 58 -8.82 -7.14 -10.15
CA ALA A 58 -9.79 -7.11 -11.25
C ALA A 58 -10.42 -8.50 -11.48
N LEU A 59 -9.60 -9.56 -11.50
CA LEU A 59 -10.09 -10.93 -11.63
C LEU A 59 -10.95 -11.35 -10.43
N ALA A 60 -10.54 -11.00 -9.21
CA ALA A 60 -11.30 -11.31 -8.01
C ALA A 60 -12.69 -10.64 -8.01
N VAL A 61 -12.78 -9.36 -8.40
CA VAL A 61 -14.07 -8.66 -8.54
C VAL A 61 -14.91 -9.26 -9.66
N ALA A 62 -14.32 -9.50 -10.84
CA ALA A 62 -15.02 -10.08 -11.99
C ALA A 62 -15.52 -11.51 -11.73
N ALA A 63 -14.78 -12.31 -10.95
CA ALA A 63 -15.20 -13.65 -10.54
C ALA A 63 -16.49 -13.65 -9.70
N HIS A 64 -16.83 -12.52 -9.07
CA HIS A 64 -18.09 -12.32 -8.34
C HIS A 64 -19.19 -11.68 -9.19
N GLY A 65 -18.98 -11.52 -10.50
CA GLY A 65 -20.00 -11.08 -11.46
C GLY A 65 -20.12 -9.58 -11.65
N PHE A 66 -19.14 -8.77 -11.19
CA PHE A 66 -19.17 -7.32 -11.30
C PHE A 66 -18.24 -6.81 -12.41
N GLU A 67 -18.67 -5.76 -13.12
CA GLU A 67 -17.86 -5.12 -14.16
C GLU A 67 -16.65 -4.40 -13.54
N VAL A 68 -15.50 -4.49 -14.20
CA VAL A 68 -14.26 -3.83 -13.79
C VAL A 68 -13.71 -3.01 -14.95
N TYR A 69 -13.33 -1.76 -14.68
CA TYR A 69 -12.47 -0.98 -15.55
C TYR A 69 -11.04 -1.06 -15.00
N LEU A 70 -10.13 -1.65 -15.76
CA LEU A 70 -8.70 -1.74 -15.40
C LEU A 70 -7.91 -0.73 -16.23
N VAL A 71 -7.35 0.27 -15.58
CA VAL A 71 -6.58 1.35 -16.22
C VAL A 71 -5.09 1.09 -16.04
N GLU A 72 -4.34 0.99 -17.13
CA GLU A 72 -2.89 0.77 -17.14
C GLU A 72 -2.20 1.86 -17.98
N MET A 73 -1.18 2.49 -17.39
CA MET A 73 -0.47 3.61 -17.99
C MET A 73 0.43 3.17 -19.16
N LYS A 74 0.97 1.94 -19.11
CA LYS A 74 1.81 1.37 -20.17
C LYS A 74 0.95 0.70 -21.25
N GLU A 75 1.58 0.38 -22.37
CA GLU A 75 0.95 -0.34 -23.49
C GLU A 75 0.45 -1.74 -23.11
N LYS A 76 1.02 -2.32 -22.05
CA LYS A 76 0.78 -3.69 -21.61
C LYS A 76 0.68 -3.75 -20.09
N THR A 77 -0.25 -4.57 -19.59
CA THR A 77 -0.32 -4.97 -18.18
C THR A 77 0.89 -5.83 -17.77
N GLY A 78 1.00 -6.21 -16.50
CA GLY A 78 2.08 -7.04 -15.95
C GLY A 78 2.95 -6.31 -14.92
N GLY A 79 3.12 -4.99 -15.06
CA GLY A 79 3.90 -4.18 -14.12
C GLY A 79 5.32 -4.72 -13.91
N ASN A 80 5.72 -4.92 -12.66
CA ASN A 80 7.05 -5.44 -12.31
C ASN A 80 7.29 -6.91 -12.69
N LEU A 81 6.24 -7.66 -13.08
CA LEU A 81 6.45 -9.00 -13.63
C LEU A 81 7.08 -8.98 -15.02
N ALA A 82 7.08 -7.83 -15.72
CA ALA A 82 7.57 -7.74 -17.09
C ALA A 82 9.10 -7.98 -17.19
N TRP A 83 9.88 -7.57 -16.19
CA TRP A 83 11.33 -7.73 -16.17
C TRP A 83 11.80 -8.89 -15.29
N LEU A 84 10.97 -9.33 -14.33
CA LEU A 84 11.31 -10.41 -13.42
C LEU A 84 11.24 -11.77 -14.13
N GLN A 85 12.31 -12.56 -14.05
CA GLN A 85 12.38 -13.86 -14.74
C GLN A 85 12.03 -15.03 -13.85
N ARG A 86 12.51 -14.98 -12.61
CA ARG A 86 12.38 -16.09 -11.66
C ARG A 86 12.05 -15.63 -10.25
N THR A 87 11.34 -16.50 -9.53
CA THR A 87 11.12 -16.39 -8.09
C THR A 87 12.30 -16.97 -7.29
N LEU A 88 12.29 -16.79 -5.97
CA LEU A 88 13.34 -17.31 -5.08
C LEU A 88 13.48 -18.84 -5.12
N ASP A 89 12.36 -19.54 -5.30
CA ASP A 89 12.26 -21.00 -5.44
C ASP A 89 12.52 -21.51 -6.87
N GLY A 90 12.88 -20.61 -7.79
CA GLY A 90 13.32 -20.97 -9.14
C GLY A 90 12.18 -21.13 -10.17
N LEU A 91 10.95 -20.78 -9.82
CA LEU A 91 9.82 -20.81 -10.76
C LEU A 91 9.93 -19.67 -11.78
N ALA A 92 9.59 -19.97 -13.03
CA ALA A 92 9.54 -18.99 -14.10
C ALA A 92 8.35 -18.04 -13.92
N VAL A 93 8.60 -16.74 -13.93
CA VAL A 93 7.59 -15.68 -13.72
C VAL A 93 6.86 -15.32 -15.00
N GLN A 94 7.53 -15.36 -16.16
CA GLN A 94 6.94 -14.95 -17.44
C GLN A 94 5.68 -15.76 -17.82
N PRO A 95 5.67 -17.11 -17.74
CA PRO A 95 4.46 -17.88 -18.04
C PRO A 95 3.28 -17.53 -17.13
N PHE A 96 3.54 -17.25 -15.86
CA PHE A 96 2.53 -16.81 -14.90
C PHE A 96 2.00 -15.41 -15.24
N SER A 97 2.88 -14.48 -15.60
CA SER A 97 2.52 -13.13 -16.05
C SER A 97 1.63 -13.16 -17.30
N ASP A 98 1.98 -14.00 -18.28
CA ASP A 98 1.22 -14.15 -19.52
C ASP A 98 -0.16 -14.78 -19.29
N ASP A 99 -0.25 -15.79 -18.41
CA ASP A 99 -1.52 -16.39 -18.01
C ASP A 99 -2.44 -15.36 -17.32
N MET A 100 -1.91 -14.58 -16.38
CA MET A 100 -2.66 -13.52 -15.70
C MET A 100 -3.15 -12.44 -16.68
N ARG A 101 -2.29 -12.01 -17.60
CA ARG A 101 -2.65 -11.07 -18.67
C ARG A 101 -3.80 -11.62 -19.51
N LYS A 102 -3.65 -12.85 -20.01
CA LYS A 102 -4.66 -13.50 -20.85
C LYS A 102 -6.01 -13.62 -20.12
N LYS A 103 -6.00 -14.01 -18.85
CA LYS A 103 -7.21 -14.09 -18.02
C LYS A 103 -7.91 -12.74 -17.91
N VAL A 104 -7.17 -11.65 -17.74
CA VAL A 104 -7.73 -10.30 -17.66
C VAL A 104 -8.27 -9.83 -19.01
N GLU A 105 -7.51 -10.00 -20.09
CA GLU A 105 -7.87 -9.53 -21.44
C GLU A 105 -9.05 -10.28 -22.07
N THR A 106 -9.23 -11.56 -21.72
CA THR A 106 -10.30 -12.40 -22.27
C THR A 106 -11.57 -12.41 -21.42
N ASN A 107 -11.55 -11.80 -20.23
CA ASN A 107 -12.71 -11.79 -19.34
C ASN A 107 -13.75 -10.75 -19.81
N PRO A 108 -15.01 -11.14 -20.10
CA PRO A 108 -16.03 -10.24 -20.63
C PRO A 108 -16.46 -9.14 -19.64
N LEU A 109 -16.18 -9.30 -18.35
CA LEU A 109 -16.51 -8.33 -17.30
C LEU A 109 -15.37 -7.33 -17.05
N ILE A 110 -14.19 -7.53 -17.64
CA ILE A 110 -13.05 -6.64 -17.44
C ILE A 110 -12.79 -5.83 -18.70
N ARG A 111 -12.90 -4.50 -18.58
CA ARG A 111 -12.57 -3.54 -19.64
C ARG A 111 -11.19 -2.98 -19.37
N VAL A 112 -10.21 -3.45 -20.13
CA VAL A 112 -8.82 -3.00 -20.01
C VAL A 112 -8.60 -1.73 -20.83
N HIS A 113 -8.02 -0.72 -20.21
CA HIS A 113 -7.62 0.55 -20.78
C HIS A 113 -6.10 0.70 -20.62
N THR A 114 -5.33 0.18 -21.58
CA THR A 114 -3.87 0.38 -21.65
C THR A 114 -3.53 1.75 -22.22
N SER A 115 -2.27 2.16 -22.09
CA SER A 115 -1.78 3.49 -22.49
C SER A 115 -2.67 4.62 -21.98
N SER A 116 -3.26 4.43 -20.79
CA SER A 116 -4.28 5.31 -20.22
C SER A 116 -3.96 5.63 -18.77
N ARG A 117 -4.18 6.88 -18.36
CA ARG A 117 -3.95 7.35 -17.00
C ARG A 117 -5.21 8.01 -16.44
N VAL A 118 -5.38 7.94 -15.12
CA VAL A 118 -6.36 8.76 -14.42
C VAL A 118 -5.86 10.20 -14.41
N VAL A 119 -6.72 11.15 -14.76
CA VAL A 119 -6.41 12.58 -14.72
C VAL A 119 -7.24 13.32 -13.68
N TRP A 120 -8.43 12.81 -13.38
CA TRP A 120 -9.32 13.39 -12.39
C TRP A 120 -10.33 12.37 -11.89
N SER A 121 -10.76 12.50 -10.64
CA SER A 121 -11.83 11.72 -10.05
C SER A 121 -12.59 12.56 -9.02
N ASN A 122 -13.89 12.33 -8.92
CA ASN A 122 -14.74 12.91 -7.88
C ASN A 122 -15.93 12.00 -7.61
N GLY A 123 -16.62 12.26 -6.50
CA GLY A 123 -17.81 11.56 -6.08
C GLY A 123 -17.67 10.97 -4.69
N ARG A 124 -18.61 10.08 -4.40
CA ARG A 124 -18.84 9.46 -3.10
C ARG A 124 -18.87 7.94 -3.25
N VAL A 125 -18.78 7.22 -2.12
CA VAL A 125 -18.91 5.76 -2.11
C VAL A 125 -20.18 5.32 -2.87
N GLY A 126 -20.01 4.38 -3.80
CA GLY A 126 -21.07 3.88 -4.66
C GLY A 126 -21.39 4.76 -5.88
N GLN A 127 -20.90 6.00 -5.97
CA GLN A 127 -21.16 6.94 -7.07
C GLN A 127 -19.93 7.82 -7.33
N PHE A 128 -18.91 7.24 -7.94
CA PHE A 128 -17.73 7.94 -8.41
C PHE A 128 -17.77 8.14 -9.93
N MET A 129 -17.15 9.23 -10.36
CA MET A 129 -16.84 9.50 -11.76
C MET A 129 -15.35 9.78 -11.88
N THR A 130 -14.68 9.02 -12.75
CA THR A 130 -13.24 9.16 -13.00
C THR A 130 -13.01 9.43 -14.48
N GLU A 131 -12.28 10.49 -14.78
CA GLU A 131 -11.80 10.79 -16.11
C GLU A 131 -10.44 10.10 -16.32
N ILE A 132 -10.36 9.32 -17.39
CA ILE A 132 -9.12 8.76 -17.89
C ILE A 132 -8.74 9.43 -19.21
N GLU A 133 -7.44 9.53 -19.46
CA GLU A 133 -6.87 10.08 -20.68
C GLU A 133 -5.91 9.06 -21.29
N ASN A 134 -6.03 8.80 -22.59
CA ASN A 134 -5.08 7.95 -23.31
C ASN A 134 -3.85 8.72 -23.81
N ASP A 135 -2.89 8.01 -24.38
CA ASP A 135 -1.68 8.56 -25.01
C ASP A 135 -1.93 9.55 -26.17
N LYS A 136 -3.13 9.54 -26.75
CA LYS A 136 -3.58 10.48 -27.79
C LYS A 136 -4.27 11.73 -27.23
N GLY A 137 -4.42 11.84 -25.91
CA GLY A 137 -5.14 12.93 -25.26
C GLY A 137 -6.66 12.81 -25.32
N GLU A 138 -7.19 11.66 -25.74
CA GLU A 138 -8.64 11.40 -25.72
C GLU A 138 -9.08 11.10 -24.29
N LYS A 139 -10.10 11.82 -23.84
CA LYS A 139 -10.65 11.70 -22.49
C LYS A 139 -11.91 10.87 -22.47
N LYS A 140 -12.04 10.01 -21.46
CA LYS A 140 -13.22 9.18 -21.24
C LYS A 140 -13.64 9.22 -19.78
N LEU A 141 -14.92 9.49 -19.54
CA LEU A 141 -15.51 9.41 -18.22
C LEU A 141 -15.96 7.98 -17.89
N ILE A 142 -15.61 7.51 -16.70
CA ILE A 142 -15.95 6.18 -16.18
C ILE A 142 -16.73 6.35 -14.88
N GLU A 143 -17.94 5.82 -14.85
CA GLU A 143 -18.75 5.71 -13.64
C GLU A 143 -18.50 4.38 -12.95
N HIS A 144 -18.25 4.42 -11.65
CA HIS A 144 -17.99 3.23 -10.83
C HIS A 144 -18.41 3.48 -9.37
N GLY A 145 -18.55 2.40 -8.60
CA GLY A 145 -18.93 2.47 -7.20
C GLY A 145 -17.76 2.49 -6.23
N VAL A 146 -16.60 1.98 -6.66
CA VAL A 146 -15.40 1.80 -5.83
C VAL A 146 -14.13 1.86 -6.67
N THR A 147 -13.05 2.36 -6.06
CA THR A 147 -11.71 2.41 -6.64
C THR A 147 -10.76 1.48 -5.88
N ILE A 148 -9.94 0.72 -6.61
CA ILE A 148 -8.79 -0.02 -6.08
C ILE A 148 -7.51 0.53 -6.73
N ILE A 149 -6.64 1.13 -5.93
CA ILE A 149 -5.36 1.70 -6.34
C ILE A 149 -4.26 0.63 -6.28
N ALA A 150 -3.71 0.28 -7.43
CA ALA A 150 -2.70 -0.76 -7.63
C ALA A 150 -1.53 -0.26 -8.51
N THR A 151 -1.14 1.01 -8.34
CA THR A 151 -0.12 1.70 -9.15
C THR A 151 1.30 1.15 -8.99
N GLY A 152 1.53 0.33 -7.96
CA GLY A 152 2.79 -0.36 -7.73
C GLY A 152 3.90 0.57 -7.26
N GLY A 153 5.13 0.20 -7.61
CA GLY A 153 6.34 0.95 -7.28
C GLY A 153 7.50 0.55 -8.18
N ASN A 154 8.57 1.32 -8.12
CA ASN A 154 9.76 1.17 -8.97
C ASN A 154 11.00 0.91 -8.13
N GLU A 155 12.03 0.36 -8.76
CA GLU A 155 13.38 0.37 -8.20
C GLU A 155 13.82 1.83 -7.97
N ASP A 156 14.38 2.09 -6.79
CA ASP A 156 14.90 3.40 -6.44
C ASP A 156 16.16 3.73 -7.23
N LYS A 157 16.30 5.01 -7.60
CA LYS A 157 17.50 5.48 -8.29
C LYS A 157 18.59 5.74 -7.27
N THR A 158 19.82 5.33 -7.58
CA THR A 158 20.99 5.55 -6.74
C THR A 158 22.09 6.31 -7.48
N VAL A 159 22.86 7.08 -6.71
CA VAL A 159 24.16 7.65 -7.12
C VAL A 159 25.27 7.24 -6.14
N SER A 160 24.93 6.38 -5.17
CA SER A 160 25.81 5.90 -4.12
C SER A 160 26.74 4.82 -4.67
N TYR A 161 27.81 4.50 -3.92
CA TYR A 161 28.70 3.38 -4.22
C TYR A 161 29.29 3.43 -5.64
N GLU A 162 29.61 4.63 -6.13
CA GLU A 162 30.21 4.89 -7.45
C GLU A 162 29.37 4.41 -8.64
N TYR A 163 28.05 4.22 -8.43
CA TYR A 163 27.12 3.82 -9.48
C TYR A 163 27.21 4.73 -10.71
N GLY A 164 27.20 4.12 -11.90
CA GLY A 164 27.37 4.82 -13.18
C GLY A 164 28.82 5.05 -13.63
N LYS A 165 29.83 4.83 -12.77
CA LYS A 165 31.25 4.98 -13.15
C LYS A 165 31.87 3.74 -13.81
N SER A 166 31.26 2.56 -13.66
CA SER A 166 31.67 1.32 -14.33
C SER A 166 30.44 0.52 -14.74
N ASN A 167 30.52 -0.18 -15.87
CA ASN A 167 29.48 -1.09 -16.35
C ASN A 167 29.37 -2.39 -15.54
N ARG A 168 30.30 -2.62 -14.60
CA ARG A 168 30.34 -3.76 -13.68
C ARG A 168 29.65 -3.47 -12.34
N ILE A 169 29.16 -2.24 -12.14
CA ILE A 169 28.32 -1.86 -10.99
C ILE A 169 26.88 -1.82 -11.48
N LEU A 170 26.05 -2.71 -10.95
CA LEU A 170 24.67 -2.90 -11.38
C LEU A 170 23.70 -2.81 -10.22
N THR A 171 22.46 -2.42 -10.46
CA THR A 171 21.37 -2.68 -9.51
C THR A 171 20.93 -4.15 -9.58
N GLN A 172 20.13 -4.60 -8.61
CA GLN A 172 19.55 -5.94 -8.66
C GLN A 172 18.60 -6.15 -9.84
N MET A 173 17.82 -5.13 -10.22
CA MET A 173 16.96 -5.20 -11.39
C MET A 173 17.78 -5.30 -12.68
N GLU A 174 18.88 -4.54 -12.79
CA GLU A 174 19.79 -4.62 -13.94
C GLU A 174 20.49 -5.97 -14.03
N LEU A 175 20.91 -6.55 -12.90
CA LEU A 175 21.46 -7.90 -12.86
C LEU A 175 20.45 -8.93 -13.37
N GLU A 176 19.20 -8.89 -12.88
CA GLU A 176 18.12 -9.78 -13.35
C GLU A 176 17.96 -9.69 -14.86
N THR A 177 17.88 -8.46 -15.38
CA THR A 177 17.64 -8.18 -16.81
C THR A 177 18.82 -8.66 -17.66
N LYS A 178 20.06 -8.32 -17.28
CA LYS A 178 21.26 -8.72 -18.03
C LYS A 178 21.52 -10.24 -18.00
N LEU A 179 21.15 -10.92 -16.91
CA LEU A 179 21.18 -12.39 -16.86
C LEU A 179 20.12 -13.00 -17.78
N ALA A 180 18.93 -12.40 -17.84
CA ALA A 180 17.85 -12.84 -18.74
C ALA A 180 18.25 -12.73 -20.22
N GLU A 181 18.86 -11.59 -20.58
CA GLU A 181 19.32 -11.27 -21.93
C GLU A 181 20.63 -11.96 -22.30
N LYS A 182 21.19 -12.78 -21.41
CA LYS A 182 22.49 -13.46 -21.57
C LYS A 182 23.66 -12.50 -21.86
N MET A 183 23.55 -11.26 -21.39
CA MET A 183 24.64 -10.27 -21.46
C MET A 183 25.72 -10.50 -20.41
N ILE A 184 25.39 -11.23 -19.35
CA ILE A 184 26.34 -11.68 -18.32
C ILE A 184 26.36 -13.19 -18.37
N ASP A 185 27.55 -13.75 -18.55
CA ASP A 185 27.80 -15.18 -18.44
C ASP A 185 28.29 -15.51 -17.01
N PRO A 186 27.47 -16.21 -16.19
CA PRO A 186 27.87 -16.57 -14.82
C PRO A 186 29.14 -17.44 -14.76
N SER A 187 29.43 -18.22 -15.81
CA SER A 187 30.59 -19.11 -15.82
C SER A 187 31.93 -18.36 -15.92
N GLY A 188 31.91 -17.14 -16.45
CA GLY A 188 33.08 -16.26 -16.55
C GLY A 188 33.34 -15.37 -15.33
N LEU A 189 32.48 -15.43 -14.31
CA LEU A 189 32.62 -14.62 -13.10
C LEU A 189 33.37 -15.40 -12.01
N ASN A 190 34.38 -14.78 -11.41
CA ASN A 190 35.10 -15.36 -10.27
C ASN A 190 34.58 -14.80 -8.95
N THR A 191 34.30 -13.49 -8.88
CA THR A 191 33.88 -12.83 -7.63
C THR A 191 32.69 -11.89 -7.83
N VAL A 192 31.67 -12.00 -6.98
CA VAL A 192 30.52 -11.08 -6.96
C VAL A 192 30.30 -10.54 -5.55
N VAL A 193 30.16 -9.23 -5.43
CA VAL A 193 29.80 -8.57 -4.17
C VAL A 193 28.41 -7.96 -4.29
N MET A 194 27.55 -8.19 -3.32
CA MET A 194 26.20 -7.61 -3.27
C MET A 194 26.05 -6.75 -2.01
N ILE A 195 25.74 -5.46 -2.16
CA ILE A 195 25.57 -4.54 -1.04
C ILE A 195 24.08 -4.37 -0.75
N GLN A 196 23.66 -4.71 0.47
CA GLN A 196 22.28 -4.55 0.92
C GLN A 196 21.98 -3.12 1.36
N CYS A 197 20.69 -2.79 1.40
CA CYS A 197 20.17 -1.52 1.93
C CYS A 197 20.81 -0.27 1.29
N VAL A 198 21.09 -0.29 -0.02
CA VAL A 198 21.59 0.88 -0.74
C VAL A 198 20.49 1.95 -0.74
N ASP A 199 20.82 3.11 -0.20
CA ASP A 199 19.93 4.28 -0.03
C ASP A 199 18.60 3.97 0.69
N SER A 200 18.57 2.91 1.51
CA SER A 200 17.39 2.46 2.26
C SER A 200 17.71 2.24 3.73
N ARG A 201 16.70 2.32 4.62
CA ARG A 201 16.86 2.33 6.08
C ARG A 201 17.92 3.37 6.51
N ASP A 202 17.80 4.56 5.96
CA ASP A 202 18.62 5.73 6.25
C ASP A 202 17.75 6.95 6.55
N GLU A 203 18.32 8.08 6.97
CA GLU A 203 17.58 9.26 7.43
C GLU A 203 16.56 9.77 6.39
N LYS A 204 16.95 9.81 5.12
CA LYS A 204 16.06 10.23 4.02
C LYS A 204 14.96 9.22 3.71
N LYS A 205 15.18 7.95 4.05
CA LYS A 205 14.32 6.83 3.68
C LYS A 205 14.39 5.75 4.75
N ASN A 206 13.63 5.98 5.82
CA ASN A 206 13.73 5.16 7.03
C ASN A 206 12.76 3.96 7.03
N TYR A 207 12.72 3.21 5.94
CA TYR A 207 11.96 1.96 5.84
C TYR A 207 12.79 0.87 5.16
N CYS A 208 12.41 -0.38 5.41
CA CYS A 208 12.96 -1.55 4.73
C CYS A 208 12.14 -1.84 3.46
N SER A 209 12.81 -2.08 2.33
CA SER A 209 12.12 -2.49 1.11
C SER A 209 11.73 -3.97 1.06
N ARG A 210 12.05 -4.75 2.11
CA ARG A 210 11.61 -6.14 2.39
C ARG A 210 11.95 -7.22 1.36
N ILE A 211 12.26 -6.85 0.13
CA ILE A 211 12.51 -7.74 -1.01
C ILE A 211 13.99 -7.80 -1.40
N CYS A 212 14.79 -6.78 -1.06
CA CYS A 212 16.19 -6.66 -1.49
C CYS A 212 17.08 -7.82 -0.99
N CYS A 213 16.92 -8.23 0.27
CA CYS A 213 17.63 -9.39 0.83
C CYS A 213 17.21 -10.69 0.12
N VAL A 214 15.92 -10.86 -0.14
CA VAL A 214 15.38 -12.05 -0.82
C VAL A 214 15.87 -12.14 -2.26
N SER A 215 15.84 -11.03 -2.99
CA SER A 215 16.36 -10.94 -4.35
C SER A 215 17.88 -11.19 -4.39
N ALA A 216 18.65 -10.70 -3.42
CA ALA A 216 20.08 -11.02 -3.31
C ALA A 216 20.33 -12.52 -3.16
N LEU A 217 19.57 -13.19 -2.28
CA LEU A 217 19.66 -14.65 -2.12
C LEU A 217 19.28 -15.40 -3.39
N LYS A 218 18.22 -14.96 -4.07
CA LYS A 218 17.81 -15.51 -5.36
C LYS A 218 18.93 -15.44 -6.39
N HIS A 219 19.56 -14.27 -6.54
CA HIS A 219 20.68 -14.08 -7.47
C HIS A 219 21.90 -14.89 -7.05
N ALA A 220 22.26 -14.90 -5.77
CA ALA A 220 23.42 -15.63 -5.27
C ALA A 220 23.29 -17.15 -5.48
N LEU A 221 22.12 -17.72 -5.17
CA LEU A 221 21.84 -19.14 -5.40
C LEU A 221 21.86 -19.49 -6.88
N TYR A 222 21.25 -18.67 -7.73
CA TYR A 222 21.28 -18.89 -9.17
C TYR A 222 22.72 -18.86 -9.72
N LEU A 223 23.52 -17.87 -9.31
CA LEU A 223 24.92 -17.78 -9.73
C LEU A 223 25.72 -19.02 -9.28
N LYS A 224 25.49 -19.50 -8.05
CA LYS A 224 26.10 -20.74 -7.53
C LYS A 224 25.67 -22.00 -8.29
N GLU A 225 24.42 -22.06 -8.75
CA GLU A 225 23.93 -23.17 -9.58
C GLU A 225 24.63 -23.20 -10.95
N GLN A 226 24.92 -22.04 -11.53
CA GLN A 226 25.58 -21.95 -12.84
C GLN A 226 27.11 -22.07 -12.75
N ASN A 227 27.69 -21.59 -11.64
CA ASN A 227 29.13 -21.61 -11.38
C ASN A 227 29.36 -21.91 -9.89
N PRO A 228 29.57 -23.18 -9.50
CA PRO A 228 29.75 -23.56 -8.09
C PRO A 228 30.96 -22.89 -7.42
N ASP A 229 32.01 -22.59 -8.18
CA ASP A 229 33.29 -22.07 -7.69
C ASP A 229 33.30 -20.55 -7.50
N ILE A 230 32.26 -19.84 -7.97
CA ILE A 230 32.15 -18.39 -7.83
C ILE A 230 32.18 -17.95 -6.35
N SER A 231 32.98 -16.95 -6.02
CA SER A 231 33.01 -16.36 -4.68
C SER A 231 31.96 -15.25 -4.56
N ILE A 232 30.96 -15.44 -3.70
CA ILE A 232 29.88 -14.45 -3.50
C ILE A 232 29.94 -13.89 -2.09
N TYR A 233 29.97 -12.56 -1.99
CA TYR A 233 29.95 -11.83 -0.73
C TYR A 233 28.70 -10.96 -0.66
N ILE A 234 27.88 -11.12 0.38
CA ILE A 234 26.72 -10.27 0.65
C ILE A 234 27.05 -9.38 1.84
N LEU A 235 27.16 -8.08 1.60
CA LEU A 235 27.41 -7.06 2.63
C LEU A 235 26.07 -6.57 3.16
N TYR A 236 25.80 -6.74 4.45
CA TYR A 236 24.47 -6.48 5.02
C TYR A 236 24.52 -5.86 6.41
N ARG A 237 23.41 -5.24 6.86
CA ARG A 237 23.20 -4.87 8.26
C ARG A 237 22.43 -5.97 8.99
N ASP A 238 21.24 -6.26 8.47
CA ASP A 238 20.36 -7.34 8.91
C ASP A 238 19.85 -8.08 7.68
N MET A 239 19.85 -9.41 7.73
CA MET A 239 19.19 -10.24 6.71
C MET A 239 17.71 -10.33 7.05
N MET A 240 16.87 -9.72 6.20
CA MET A 240 15.42 -9.68 6.41
C MET A 240 14.71 -10.90 5.78
N THR A 241 15.12 -12.10 6.18
CA THR A 241 14.64 -13.39 5.66
C THR A 241 13.55 -13.99 6.55
N TYR A 242 12.41 -13.31 6.64
CA TYR A 242 11.32 -13.72 7.52
C TYR A 242 10.53 -14.94 7.00
N GLY A 243 9.95 -15.69 7.93
CA GLY A 243 9.12 -16.86 7.63
C GLY A 243 9.89 -17.96 6.91
N PHE A 244 9.32 -18.50 5.84
CA PHE A 244 9.95 -19.59 5.08
C PHE A 244 11.17 -19.15 4.25
N THR A 245 11.42 -17.85 4.11
CA THR A 245 12.59 -17.37 3.35
C THR A 245 13.91 -17.63 4.07
N GLU A 246 13.89 -17.87 5.38
CA GLU A 246 15.08 -18.23 6.17
C GLU A 246 15.74 -19.55 5.71
N ALA A 247 14.95 -20.48 5.17
CA ALA A 247 15.48 -21.72 4.60
C ALA A 247 16.42 -21.45 3.41
N PHE A 248 16.15 -20.40 2.63
CA PHE A 248 17.01 -20.01 1.50
C PHE A 248 18.28 -19.31 1.97
N TYR A 249 18.22 -18.56 3.06
CA TYR A 249 19.42 -18.01 3.69
C TYR A 249 20.35 -19.13 4.17
N THR A 250 19.78 -20.14 4.85
CA THR A 250 20.50 -21.35 5.27
C THR A 250 21.11 -22.07 4.07
N ARG A 251 20.36 -22.24 2.98
CA ARG A 251 20.85 -22.85 1.73
C ARG A 251 22.00 -22.05 1.12
N ALA A 252 21.91 -20.72 1.07
CA ALA A 252 22.95 -19.87 0.51
C ALA A 252 24.26 -19.98 1.32
N ARG A 253 24.17 -20.02 2.66
CA ARG A 253 25.32 -20.26 3.53
C ARG A 253 25.94 -21.64 3.28
N ALA A 254 25.11 -22.68 3.14
CA ALA A 254 25.58 -24.03 2.82
C ALA A 254 26.24 -24.13 1.44
N ALA A 255 25.82 -23.29 0.48
CA ALA A 255 26.43 -23.16 -0.84
C ALA A 255 27.73 -22.32 -0.85
N GLY A 256 28.21 -21.88 0.33
CA GLY A 256 29.46 -21.13 0.47
C GLY A 256 29.34 -19.64 0.15
N VAL A 257 28.13 -19.07 0.16
CA VAL A 257 27.96 -17.60 0.11
C VAL A 257 28.43 -17.00 1.44
N ILE A 258 29.31 -16.02 1.37
CA ILE A 258 29.88 -15.34 2.53
C ILE A 258 29.04 -14.11 2.85
N PHE A 259 28.70 -13.94 4.12
CA PHE A 259 27.88 -12.83 4.60
C PHE A 259 28.73 -11.97 5.54
N ILE A 260 28.94 -10.71 5.19
CA ILE A 260 29.73 -9.77 5.98
C ILE A 260 28.79 -8.70 6.52
N GLN A 261 28.69 -8.63 7.85
CA GLN A 261 27.88 -7.61 8.50
C GLN A 261 28.65 -6.28 8.55
N TYR A 262 28.00 -5.18 8.18
CA TYR A 262 28.53 -3.82 8.30
C TYR A 262 27.61 -2.95 9.15
N ASP A 263 28.15 -1.89 9.75
CA ASP A 263 27.41 -0.96 10.60
C ASP A 263 26.90 0.26 9.82
N LYS A 264 25.79 0.85 10.25
CA LYS A 264 25.24 2.06 9.59
C LYS A 264 26.25 3.23 9.59
N ALA A 265 27.01 3.37 10.68
CA ALA A 265 28.05 4.39 10.84
C ALA A 265 29.32 4.10 10.02
N GLU A 266 29.52 2.83 9.63
CA GLU A 266 30.72 2.35 8.96
C GLU A 266 30.32 1.54 7.72
N LYS A 267 29.91 2.26 6.68
CA LYS A 267 29.45 1.68 5.42
C LYS A 267 30.64 1.18 4.58
N PRO A 268 30.45 0.18 3.69
CA PRO A 268 31.46 -0.22 2.73
C PRO A 268 31.88 0.95 1.83
N GLU A 269 33.17 1.03 1.51
CA GLU A 269 33.72 2.04 0.60
C GLU A 269 34.06 1.42 -0.76
N ILE A 270 33.77 2.14 -1.84
CA ILE A 270 33.99 1.67 -3.21
C ILE A 270 34.98 2.59 -3.90
N LYS A 271 35.99 1.99 -4.52
CA LYS A 271 36.95 2.69 -5.36
C LYS A 271 36.94 2.07 -6.75
N VAL A 272 36.84 2.92 -7.77
CA VAL A 272 36.92 2.50 -9.17
C VAL A 272 38.20 3.08 -9.76
N LYS A 273 39.09 2.21 -10.25
CA LYS A 273 40.34 2.61 -10.92
C LYS A 273 40.57 1.71 -12.12
N ASP A 274 40.80 2.30 -13.30
CA ASP A 274 41.10 1.55 -14.54
C ASP A 274 40.09 0.41 -14.82
N ASN A 275 38.80 0.66 -14.54
CA ASN A 275 37.69 -0.31 -14.62
C ASN A 275 37.75 -1.52 -13.68
N ALA A 276 38.72 -1.55 -12.74
CA ALA A 276 38.72 -2.42 -11.58
C ALA A 276 37.91 -1.80 -10.43
N ILE A 277 37.17 -2.62 -9.70
CA ILE A 277 36.37 -2.22 -8.54
C ILE A 277 37.07 -2.79 -7.31
N GLY A 278 37.35 -1.93 -6.33
CA GLY A 278 37.76 -2.34 -4.98
C GLY A 278 36.66 -2.02 -3.98
N VAL A 279 36.26 -3.03 -3.20
CA VAL A 279 35.28 -2.90 -2.12
C VAL A 279 36.00 -3.08 -0.78
N THR A 280 36.07 -2.00 0.00
CA THR A 280 36.62 -2.03 1.36
C THR A 280 35.49 -2.14 2.36
N VAL A 281 35.55 -3.13 3.25
CA VAL A 281 34.56 -3.32 4.32
C VAL A 281 35.24 -3.86 5.58
N PHE A 282 34.76 -3.45 6.75
CA PHE A 282 35.19 -4.04 8.02
C PHE A 282 34.53 -5.40 8.19
N GLU A 283 35.32 -6.46 8.36
CA GLU A 283 34.81 -7.81 8.61
C GLU A 283 34.86 -8.08 10.13
N PRO A 284 33.70 -8.22 10.80
CA PRO A 284 33.63 -8.24 12.26
C PRO A 284 34.11 -9.55 12.89
N VAL A 285 34.09 -10.69 12.18
CA VAL A 285 34.55 -11.98 12.70
C VAL A 285 36.08 -12.01 12.86
N ILE A 286 36.82 -11.44 11.91
CA ILE A 286 38.29 -11.36 11.94
C ILE A 286 38.83 -10.01 12.43
N GLY A 287 37.94 -9.03 12.67
CA GLY A 287 38.23 -7.74 13.30
C GLY A 287 39.16 -6.84 12.49
N ARG A 288 39.06 -6.85 11.15
CA ARG A 288 39.90 -6.02 10.27
C ARG A 288 39.17 -5.63 8.99
N TYR A 289 39.68 -4.60 8.33
CA TYR A 289 39.26 -4.28 6.97
C TYR A 289 39.76 -5.33 5.98
N VAL A 290 38.86 -5.72 5.08
CA VAL A 290 39.18 -6.53 3.90
C VAL A 290 38.91 -5.72 2.65
N ILE A 291 39.72 -5.96 1.63
CA ILE A 291 39.53 -5.39 0.29
C ILE A 291 39.17 -6.56 -0.62
N ILE A 292 38.01 -6.47 -1.25
CA ILE A 292 37.51 -7.46 -2.20
C ILE A 292 37.51 -6.81 -3.58
N GLU A 293 38.04 -7.50 -4.58
CA GLU A 293 38.06 -7.04 -5.97
C GLU A 293 37.05 -7.85 -6.80
N PRO A 294 35.76 -7.43 -6.83
CA PRO A 294 34.75 -8.19 -7.52
C PRO A 294 34.79 -8.03 -9.04
N ASP A 295 34.36 -9.09 -9.73
CA ASP A 295 34.02 -8.99 -11.14
C ASP A 295 32.71 -8.26 -11.38
N LEU A 296 31.82 -8.31 -10.39
CA LEU A 296 30.55 -7.63 -10.42
C LEU A 296 30.17 -7.10 -9.03
N LEU A 297 29.82 -5.83 -8.96
CA LEU A 297 29.25 -5.20 -7.77
C LEU A 297 27.75 -4.98 -7.99
N VAL A 298 26.93 -5.55 -7.12
CA VAL A 298 25.47 -5.51 -7.21
C VAL A 298 24.90 -4.68 -6.07
N LEU A 299 24.15 -3.66 -6.39
CA LEU A 299 23.56 -2.71 -5.45
C LEU A 299 22.09 -3.08 -5.22
N ALA A 300 21.74 -3.41 -3.98
CA ALA A 300 20.36 -3.67 -3.59
C ALA A 300 19.68 -2.36 -3.18
N THR A 301 19.22 -1.61 -4.18
CA THR A 301 18.44 -0.38 -4.00
C THR A 301 17.03 -0.69 -3.50
N GLY A 302 16.39 0.33 -2.93
CA GLY A 302 15.05 0.20 -2.36
C GLY A 302 13.94 0.19 -3.42
N ILE A 303 12.70 0.09 -2.92
CA ILE A 303 11.48 0.33 -3.71
C ILE A 303 10.91 1.70 -3.34
N VAL A 304 10.49 2.46 -4.34
CA VAL A 304 9.70 3.68 -4.18
C VAL A 304 8.30 3.52 -4.77
N PRO A 305 7.26 4.11 -4.16
CA PRO A 305 5.90 4.03 -4.68
C PRO A 305 5.75 4.77 -6.01
N ASN A 306 4.79 4.33 -6.82
CA ASN A 306 4.43 4.97 -8.09
C ASN A 306 3.03 5.60 -8.02
N LEU A 307 2.68 6.17 -6.86
CA LEU A 307 1.42 6.87 -6.62
C LEU A 307 1.69 8.37 -6.43
N PRO A 308 1.45 9.21 -7.45
CA PRO A 308 1.55 10.66 -7.30
C PRO A 308 0.54 11.18 -6.27
N VAL A 309 0.94 12.16 -5.46
CA VAL A 309 0.10 12.76 -4.41
C VAL A 309 -1.16 13.34 -5.00
N GLU A 310 -1.05 14.05 -6.13
CA GLU A 310 -2.17 14.71 -6.80
C GLU A 310 -3.21 13.68 -7.30
N ILE A 311 -2.74 12.51 -7.75
CA ILE A 311 -3.61 11.42 -8.18
C ILE A 311 -4.23 10.72 -6.98
N ALA A 312 -3.48 10.50 -5.90
CA ALA A 312 -4.02 9.95 -4.66
C ALA A 312 -5.16 10.84 -4.13
N ASP A 313 -4.90 12.14 -4.00
CA ASP A 313 -5.86 13.13 -3.51
C ASP A 313 -7.10 13.18 -4.41
N SER A 314 -6.90 13.20 -5.75
CA SER A 314 -8.02 13.20 -6.69
C SER A 314 -8.87 11.92 -6.58
N LEU A 315 -8.25 10.77 -6.34
CA LEU A 315 -8.97 9.52 -6.09
C LEU A 315 -9.59 9.46 -4.68
N GLY A 316 -9.35 10.46 -3.82
CA GLY A 316 -9.82 10.49 -2.43
C GLY A 316 -9.04 9.59 -1.48
N ALA A 317 -7.78 9.32 -1.82
CA ALA A 317 -6.79 8.69 -0.96
C ALA A 317 -5.80 9.74 -0.41
N SER A 318 -4.90 9.31 0.46
CA SER A 318 -3.76 10.10 0.90
C SER A 318 -2.52 9.21 0.94
N VAL A 319 -1.34 9.82 1.05
CA VAL A 319 -0.07 9.09 1.17
C VAL A 319 0.57 9.29 2.54
N ASP A 320 1.38 8.34 2.99
CA ASP A 320 2.20 8.41 4.20
C ASP A 320 3.44 9.31 4.02
N GLU A 321 4.28 9.46 5.04
CA GLU A 321 5.53 10.22 4.93
C GLU A 321 6.54 9.67 3.90
N ASN A 322 6.35 8.44 3.45
CA ASN A 322 7.22 7.74 2.50
C ASN A 322 6.64 7.74 1.07
N GLY A 323 5.45 8.31 0.87
CA GLY A 323 4.74 8.38 -0.40
C GLY A 323 3.90 7.15 -0.74
N PHE A 324 3.81 6.15 0.15
CA PHE A 324 2.93 5.00 -0.02
C PHE A 324 1.49 5.38 0.34
N PHE A 325 0.51 4.61 -0.13
CA PHE A 325 -0.88 4.79 0.24
C PHE A 325 -1.04 4.71 1.77
N ARG A 326 -1.74 5.70 2.35
CA ARG A 326 -2.05 5.74 3.78
C ARG A 326 -3.34 4.98 4.06
N GLU A 327 -3.22 3.83 4.72
CA GLU A 327 -4.36 3.04 5.16
C GLU A 327 -5.17 3.74 6.26
N ALA A 328 -6.44 3.37 6.37
CA ALA A 328 -7.35 3.88 7.39
C ALA A 328 -6.94 3.43 8.79
N GLU A 329 -6.55 2.16 8.94
CA GLU A 329 -6.01 1.60 10.17
C GLU A 329 -5.23 0.31 9.87
N SER A 330 -4.00 0.26 10.38
CA SER A 330 -2.99 -0.78 10.12
C SER A 330 -3.42 -2.24 10.34
N LYS A 331 -4.39 -2.53 11.21
CA LYS A 331 -4.80 -3.90 11.60
C LYS A 331 -6.16 -4.28 11.07
N TRP A 332 -7.14 -3.41 11.23
CA TRP A 332 -8.55 -3.70 10.94
C TRP A 332 -8.96 -3.26 9.52
N ARG A 333 -8.26 -2.28 8.96
CA ARG A 333 -8.56 -1.69 7.66
C ARG A 333 -7.27 -1.40 6.85
N PRO A 334 -6.37 -2.41 6.68
CA PRO A 334 -5.02 -2.20 6.14
C PRO A 334 -4.99 -1.89 4.64
N VAL A 335 -6.11 -2.06 3.95
CA VAL A 335 -6.23 -1.83 2.50
C VAL A 335 -7.24 -0.72 2.17
N ASP A 336 -7.90 -0.16 3.18
CA ASP A 336 -8.92 0.87 3.00
C ASP A 336 -8.31 2.27 3.12
N SER A 337 -8.86 3.24 2.40
CA SER A 337 -8.70 4.66 2.74
C SER A 337 -9.66 5.05 3.87
N LEU A 338 -9.38 6.18 4.53
CA LEU A 338 -10.37 6.82 5.41
C LEU A 338 -11.65 7.17 4.63
N LYS A 339 -11.51 7.66 3.39
CA LYS A 339 -12.64 7.86 2.48
C LYS A 339 -13.20 6.51 2.05
N GLU A 340 -14.47 6.26 2.35
CA GLU A 340 -15.12 5.00 1.98
C GLU A 340 -15.18 4.81 0.45
N GLY A 341 -15.09 3.54 0.02
CA GLY A 341 -15.10 3.15 -1.38
C GLY A 341 -13.76 3.24 -2.10
N ILE A 342 -12.70 3.71 -1.42
CA ILE A 342 -11.34 3.78 -1.96
C ILE A 342 -10.45 2.78 -1.23
N PHE A 343 -9.76 1.93 -1.98
CA PHE A 343 -8.90 0.86 -1.48
C PHE A 343 -7.55 0.89 -2.20
N SER A 344 -6.53 0.24 -1.64
CA SER A 344 -5.24 0.03 -2.32
C SER A 344 -4.71 -1.39 -2.12
N CYS A 345 -3.82 -1.85 -2.99
CA CYS A 345 -3.19 -3.17 -2.90
C CYS A 345 -1.80 -3.19 -3.53
N GLY A 346 -1.03 -4.25 -3.22
CA GLY A 346 0.32 -4.42 -3.75
C GLY A 346 1.30 -3.37 -3.25
N ILE A 347 2.31 -3.08 -4.06
CA ILE A 347 3.41 -2.19 -3.68
C ILE A 347 2.95 -0.76 -3.36
N SER A 348 1.77 -0.35 -3.84
CA SER A 348 1.19 0.95 -3.49
C SER A 348 0.99 1.11 -1.98
N LEU A 349 0.79 0.03 -1.22
CA LEU A 349 0.66 0.05 0.24
C LEU A 349 2.02 0.09 0.94
N ALA A 350 2.93 -0.79 0.52
CA ALA A 350 4.26 -0.93 1.09
C ALA A 350 5.08 -1.88 0.19
N PRO A 351 6.40 -1.94 0.35
CA PRO A 351 7.22 -2.94 -0.34
C PRO A 351 6.77 -4.37 0.00
N TYR A 352 6.21 -5.05 -0.99
CA TYR A 352 5.62 -6.39 -0.88
C TYR A 352 6.14 -7.35 -1.94
N SER A 353 6.17 -8.63 -1.59
CA SER A 353 6.40 -9.74 -2.52
C SER A 353 5.22 -9.93 -3.49
N ILE A 354 5.39 -10.81 -4.48
CA ILE A 354 4.30 -11.20 -5.39
C ILE A 354 3.12 -11.80 -4.61
N ALA A 355 3.39 -12.72 -3.67
CA ALA A 355 2.36 -13.38 -2.89
C ALA A 355 1.59 -12.38 -2.00
N GLU A 356 2.29 -11.48 -1.31
CA GLU A 356 1.65 -10.41 -0.51
C GLU A 356 0.85 -9.44 -1.38
N SER A 357 1.34 -9.15 -2.60
CA SER A 357 0.63 -8.29 -3.55
C SER A 357 -0.68 -8.92 -4.05
N ILE A 358 -0.70 -10.24 -4.25
CA ILE A 358 -1.93 -10.98 -4.58
C ILE A 358 -2.87 -11.01 -3.38
N ALA A 359 -2.36 -11.33 -2.17
CA ALA A 359 -3.19 -11.40 -0.96
C ALA A 359 -3.86 -10.06 -0.62
N THR A 360 -3.12 -8.95 -0.74
CA THR A 360 -3.70 -7.61 -0.55
C THR A 360 -4.68 -7.23 -1.65
N ALA A 361 -4.46 -7.68 -2.89
CA ALA A 361 -5.41 -7.45 -3.99
C ALA A 361 -6.74 -8.17 -3.76
N GLU A 362 -6.71 -9.43 -3.29
CA GLU A 362 -7.90 -10.17 -2.91
C GLU A 362 -8.61 -9.53 -1.72
N ALA A 363 -7.86 -9.05 -0.72
CA ALA A 363 -8.43 -8.31 0.40
C ALA A 363 -9.16 -7.05 -0.09
N SER A 364 -8.54 -6.23 -0.94
CA SER A 364 -9.14 -5.02 -1.50
C SER A 364 -10.37 -5.33 -2.35
N ALA A 365 -10.34 -6.40 -3.14
CA ALA A 365 -11.49 -6.88 -3.88
C ALA A 365 -12.66 -7.24 -2.95
N GLN A 366 -12.41 -7.96 -1.86
CA GLN A 366 -13.47 -8.30 -0.88
C GLN A 366 -14.04 -7.06 -0.16
N ARG A 367 -13.18 -6.08 0.17
CA ARG A 367 -13.63 -4.80 0.74
C ARG A 367 -14.47 -4.01 -0.26
N ALA A 368 -14.10 -4.01 -1.53
CA ALA A 368 -14.86 -3.40 -2.62
C ALA A 368 -16.22 -4.10 -2.84
N LEU A 369 -16.24 -5.44 -2.86
CA LEU A 369 -17.44 -6.25 -3.05
C LEU A 369 -18.48 -6.02 -1.96
N ARG A 370 -18.08 -5.73 -0.72
CA ARG A 370 -19.02 -5.31 0.35
C ARG A 370 -19.91 -4.14 -0.07
N ILE A 371 -19.42 -3.25 -0.93
CA ILE A 371 -20.13 -2.06 -1.40
C ILE A 371 -20.89 -2.38 -2.69
N ILE A 372 -20.20 -2.82 -3.75
CA ILE A 372 -20.81 -2.94 -5.10
C ILE A 372 -21.80 -4.10 -5.22
N SER A 373 -21.78 -5.07 -4.29
CA SER A 373 -22.81 -6.12 -4.23
C SER A 373 -24.16 -5.64 -3.72
N GLN A 374 -24.23 -4.44 -3.13
CA GLN A 374 -25.47 -3.84 -2.69
C GLN A 374 -26.03 -2.97 -3.80
N ASN A 375 -27.33 -3.08 -4.09
CA ASN A 375 -27.99 -2.17 -5.04
C ASN A 375 -28.12 -0.74 -4.47
N ARG A 376 -28.16 -0.63 -3.14
CA ARG A 376 -28.33 0.63 -2.41
C ARG A 376 -27.47 0.69 -1.17
N LEU A 377 -26.95 1.89 -0.87
CA LEU A 377 -26.27 2.19 0.39
C LEU A 377 -27.12 3.11 1.24
N ARG A 378 -27.07 2.88 2.56
CA ARG A 378 -27.78 3.66 3.59
C ARG A 378 -26.80 4.56 4.31
N SER A 379 -27.21 5.78 4.65
CA SER A 379 -26.42 6.64 5.52
C SER A 379 -26.40 6.11 6.96
N GLY A 380 -25.46 6.62 7.76
CA GLY A 380 -25.57 6.52 9.22
C GLY A 380 -26.83 7.23 9.76
N LYS A 381 -27.26 6.85 10.96
CA LYS A 381 -28.29 7.59 11.72
C LYS A 381 -27.73 8.84 12.41
N VAL A 382 -26.45 8.78 12.78
CA VAL A 382 -25.74 9.89 13.40
C VAL A 382 -24.89 10.54 12.31
N VAL A 383 -25.33 11.68 11.81
CA VAL A 383 -24.68 12.41 10.72
C VAL A 383 -24.57 13.88 11.06
N ALA A 384 -23.62 14.56 10.45
CA ALA A 384 -23.48 15.98 10.67
C ALA A 384 -24.55 16.79 9.90
N LYS A 385 -24.94 17.94 10.44
CA LYS A 385 -25.83 18.92 9.78
C LYS A 385 -25.22 20.33 9.89
N VAL A 386 -25.80 21.26 9.13
CA VAL A 386 -25.42 22.68 9.14
C VAL A 386 -26.66 23.53 9.42
N ARG A 387 -26.56 24.40 10.43
CA ARG A 387 -27.54 25.45 10.73
C ARG A 387 -27.24 26.65 9.84
N ARG A 388 -27.97 26.76 8.73
CA ARG A 388 -27.74 27.79 7.69
C ARG A 388 -27.69 29.20 8.25
N SER A 389 -28.60 29.56 9.17
CA SER A 389 -28.65 30.89 9.79
C SER A 389 -27.42 31.28 10.61
N LEU A 390 -26.58 30.33 11.02
CA LEU A 390 -25.35 30.56 11.79
C LEU A 390 -24.08 30.40 10.96
N CYS A 391 -24.20 29.82 9.75
CA CYS A 391 -23.05 29.48 8.93
C CYS A 391 -22.49 30.74 8.26
N SER A 392 -21.19 31.00 8.46
CA SER A 392 -20.46 32.11 7.82
C SER A 392 -19.71 31.68 6.56
N LEU A 393 -19.88 30.44 6.09
CA LEU A 393 -19.16 29.85 4.95
C LEU A 393 -17.62 29.89 5.05
N CYS A 394 -17.06 29.93 6.27
CA CYS A 394 -15.60 30.01 6.49
C CYS A 394 -14.77 28.77 6.09
N GLY A 395 -15.40 27.67 5.65
CA GLY A 395 -14.70 26.48 5.16
C GLY A 395 -14.07 25.56 6.21
N GLN A 396 -13.79 26.01 7.44
CA GLN A 396 -13.06 25.21 8.45
C GLN A 396 -13.63 23.81 8.73
N CYS A 397 -14.97 23.67 8.67
CA CYS A 397 -15.62 22.38 8.89
C CYS A 397 -15.42 21.36 7.75
N ILE A 398 -15.05 21.83 6.55
CA ILE A 398 -14.72 21.01 5.38
C ILE A 398 -13.31 20.45 5.58
N ASP A 399 -12.34 21.31 5.88
CA ASP A 399 -10.94 20.91 6.13
C ASP A 399 -10.83 19.95 7.33
N ALA A 400 -11.68 20.14 8.35
CA ALA A 400 -11.73 19.27 9.52
C ALA A 400 -12.35 17.88 9.25
N CYS A 401 -12.93 17.63 8.07
CA CYS A 401 -13.61 16.36 7.77
C CYS A 401 -12.65 15.35 7.13
N PRO A 402 -12.22 14.29 7.85
CA PRO A 402 -11.26 13.31 7.30
C PRO A 402 -11.88 12.38 6.24
N TYR A 403 -13.19 12.45 6.03
CA TYR A 403 -13.94 11.58 5.11
C TYR A 403 -14.36 12.29 3.82
N GLY A 404 -14.09 13.60 3.70
CA GLY A 404 -14.54 14.40 2.56
C GLY A 404 -16.07 14.50 2.46
N ALA A 405 -16.79 14.43 3.58
CA ALA A 405 -18.25 14.41 3.62
C ALA A 405 -18.91 15.80 3.56
N ARG A 406 -18.14 16.86 3.36
CA ARG A 406 -18.62 18.25 3.39
C ARG A 406 -18.06 19.02 2.21
N MET A 407 -18.90 19.85 1.59
CA MET A 407 -18.56 20.65 0.42
C MET A 407 -19.39 21.92 0.37
N ILE A 408 -18.90 22.93 -0.35
CA ILE A 408 -19.69 24.12 -0.69
C ILE A 408 -20.42 23.84 -2.00
N GLU A 409 -21.73 24.01 -2.00
CA GLU A 409 -22.58 23.86 -3.17
C GLU A 409 -23.75 24.85 -3.03
N ASP A 410 -24.01 25.64 -4.07
CA ASP A 410 -25.06 26.69 -4.09
C ASP A 410 -24.93 27.71 -2.94
N ASP A 411 -23.72 28.21 -2.67
CA ASP A 411 -23.39 29.11 -1.56
C ASP A 411 -23.78 28.57 -0.17
N GLU A 412 -23.86 27.24 -0.02
CA GLU A 412 -24.14 26.58 1.24
C GLU A 412 -23.19 25.43 1.50
N VAL A 413 -22.83 25.22 2.78
CA VAL A 413 -22.12 24.01 3.17
C VAL A 413 -23.11 22.84 3.23
N LYS A 414 -23.01 21.92 2.27
CA LYS A 414 -23.77 20.66 2.26
C LYS A 414 -22.98 19.54 2.93
N VAL A 415 -23.71 18.59 3.51
CA VAL A 415 -23.15 17.38 4.11
C VAL A 415 -23.60 16.18 3.29
N ASP A 416 -22.65 15.43 2.76
CA ASP A 416 -22.90 14.11 2.21
C ASP A 416 -23.13 13.13 3.36
N VAL A 417 -24.40 12.86 3.64
CA VAL A 417 -24.81 11.98 4.73
C VAL A 417 -24.35 10.53 4.53
N ILE A 418 -24.10 10.10 3.30
CA ILE A 418 -23.59 8.75 3.00
C ILE A 418 -22.11 8.65 3.43
N MET A 419 -21.32 9.70 3.17
CA MET A 419 -19.91 9.74 3.55
C MET A 419 -19.68 10.09 5.03
N CYS A 420 -20.66 10.69 5.69
CA CYS A 420 -20.53 11.19 7.06
C CYS A 420 -20.54 10.06 8.10
N GLN A 421 -19.44 9.92 8.84
CA GLN A 421 -19.30 8.94 9.93
C GLN A 421 -19.79 9.45 11.31
N GLY A 422 -20.35 10.66 11.39
CA GLY A 422 -20.88 11.21 12.64
C GLY A 422 -19.86 11.49 13.75
N CYS A 423 -18.56 11.60 13.42
CA CYS A 423 -17.48 11.73 14.42
C CYS A 423 -17.43 13.06 15.20
N GLY A 424 -18.10 14.10 14.70
CA GLY A 424 -18.15 15.41 15.36
C GLY A 424 -16.97 16.36 15.15
N ALA A 425 -15.92 15.97 14.42
CA ALA A 425 -14.76 16.85 14.15
C ALA A 425 -15.17 18.22 13.59
N CYS A 426 -16.08 18.22 12.62
CA CYS A 426 -16.63 19.43 12.02
C CYS A 426 -17.43 20.32 12.99
N ALA A 427 -18.10 19.74 13.98
CA ALA A 427 -18.84 20.49 15.00
C ALA A 427 -17.86 21.15 15.98
N SER A 428 -16.83 20.41 16.40
CA SER A 428 -15.76 20.94 17.26
C SER A 428 -14.96 22.06 16.59
N ALA A 429 -14.75 21.98 15.27
CA ALA A 429 -14.02 22.98 14.52
C ALA A 429 -14.84 24.23 14.16
N CYS A 430 -16.17 24.21 14.33
CA CYS A 430 -17.02 25.30 13.85
C CYS A 430 -17.10 26.46 14.86
N PRO A 431 -16.56 27.65 14.54
CA PRO A 431 -16.49 28.76 15.49
C PRO A 431 -17.88 29.30 15.88
N ASN A 432 -18.82 29.26 14.93
CA ASN A 432 -20.18 29.78 15.13
C ASN A 432 -21.17 28.71 15.60
N SER A 433 -20.69 27.49 15.91
CA SER A 433 -21.55 26.33 16.26
C SER A 433 -22.64 26.03 15.21
N ALA A 434 -22.37 26.40 13.95
CA ALA A 434 -23.27 26.16 12.82
C ALA A 434 -23.23 24.68 12.40
N ALA A 435 -22.06 24.04 12.46
CA ALA A 435 -21.94 22.60 12.25
C ALA A 435 -22.33 21.86 13.54
N ILE A 436 -23.22 20.88 13.41
CA ILE A 436 -23.70 20.05 14.52
C ILE A 436 -23.65 18.59 14.11
N VAL A 437 -23.67 17.68 15.11
CA VAL A 437 -23.94 16.26 14.88
C VAL A 437 -25.38 15.98 15.25
N ASP A 438 -26.15 15.52 14.28
CA ASP A 438 -27.53 15.12 14.47
C ASP A 438 -27.60 13.61 14.81
N GLY A 439 -28.62 13.22 15.56
CA GLY A 439 -28.78 11.88 16.11
C GLY A 439 -28.57 11.80 17.63
N TYR A 440 -27.91 12.80 18.24
CA TYR A 440 -27.85 12.98 19.70
C TYR A 440 -28.73 14.18 20.10
N ASN A 441 -30.05 13.98 20.14
CA ASN A 441 -30.95 15.04 20.58
C ASN A 441 -30.63 15.46 22.04
N MET A 442 -30.83 16.74 22.36
CA MET A 442 -30.45 17.28 23.68
C MET A 442 -31.15 16.53 24.82
N ALA A 443 -32.44 16.22 24.69
CA ALA A 443 -33.20 15.49 25.70
C ALA A 443 -32.61 14.09 25.97
N ARG A 444 -32.11 13.41 24.94
CA ARG A 444 -31.44 12.11 25.04
C ARG A 444 -30.10 12.23 25.74
N MET A 445 -29.32 13.28 25.46
CA MET A 445 -28.06 13.52 26.16
C MET A 445 -28.30 13.84 27.64
N LEU A 446 -29.31 14.65 27.95
CA LEU A 446 -29.71 14.94 29.32
C LEU A 446 -30.20 13.69 30.05
N ASP A 447 -31.05 12.86 29.43
CA ASP A 447 -31.48 11.58 30.01
C ASP A 447 -30.27 10.68 30.35
N VAL A 448 -29.21 10.67 29.51
CA VAL A 448 -27.97 9.92 29.78
C VAL A 448 -27.19 10.53 30.94
N ILE A 449 -27.04 11.86 30.99
CA ILE A 449 -26.35 12.57 32.08
C ILE A 449 -27.06 12.33 33.42
N ASP A 450 -28.40 12.37 33.42
CA ASP A 450 -29.22 12.16 34.61
C ASP A 450 -29.01 10.76 35.21
N THR A 451 -28.68 9.74 34.40
CA THR A 451 -28.39 8.38 34.90
C THR A 451 -27.12 8.26 35.74
N VAL A 452 -26.22 9.25 35.68
CA VAL A 452 -25.00 9.28 36.52
C VAL A 452 -25.33 9.73 37.95
N PHE A 453 -26.48 10.38 38.14
CA PHE A 453 -26.96 10.86 39.44
C PHE A 453 -27.99 9.92 40.09
N ILE A 454 -28.30 8.80 39.44
CA ILE A 454 -29.13 7.70 39.94
C ILE A 454 -28.22 6.57 40.44
#